data_AF-A0A7W6KJ95-F1
#
_entry.id   AF-A0A7W6KJ95-F1
#
_cell.length_a   1.000
_cell.length_b   1.000
_cell.length_c   1.000
_cell.angle_alpha   90.00
_cell.angle_beta   90.00
_cell.angle_gamma   90.00
#
_symmetry.space_group_name_H-M   'P 1'
#
loop_
_entity.id
_entity.type
_entity.pdbx_description
1 polymer ?
#
loop_
_entity_poly.entity_id
_entity_poly.type
_entity_poly.pdbx_seq_one_letter_code
_entity_poly.pdbx_strand_id
1 'polypeptide(L)'
;MFLLFLALSSWAALIGLSEGGSGRFDLVHADVRFVEAVLSVLYPVAAAGLWFGVGWGFVLWVLGAAVQIGAHSAYPHIFGDAPGLAALHILLIGFYVSFWVYLAFIRQR
;
A
#
# COMPACT_ATOMS: atom_id res chain seq x y z
N MET A 1 -9.71 -4.87 3.45
CA MET A 1 -10.43 -3.68 2.91
C MET A 1 -9.51 -2.48 2.73
N PHE A 2 -8.69 -2.11 3.72
CA PHE A 2 -7.71 -1.01 3.60
C PHE A 2 -6.87 -1.04 2.30
N LEU A 3 -6.24 -2.17 1.96
CA LEU A 3 -5.43 -2.28 0.74
C LEU A 3 -6.22 -2.11 -0.56
N LEU A 4 -7.47 -2.57 -0.60
CA LEU A 4 -8.32 -2.37 -1.77
C LEU A 4 -8.68 -0.89 -1.94
N PHE A 5 -8.90 -0.18 -0.83
CA PHE A 5 -9.10 1.27 -0.88
C PHE A 5 -7.87 1.97 -1.46
N LEU A 6 -6.66 1.66 -0.97
CA LEU A 6 -5.42 2.24 -1.51
C LEU A 6 -5.20 1.91 -2.99
N ALA A 7 -5.48 0.67 -3.40
CA ALA A 7 -5.41 0.27 -4.79
C ALA A 7 -6.33 1.13 -5.67
N LEU A 8 -7.59 1.31 -5.25
CA LEU A 8 -8.56 2.13 -5.97
C LEU A 8 -8.16 3.61 -5.97
N SER A 9 -7.59 4.12 -4.88
CA SER A 9 -7.06 5.49 -4.83
C SER A 9 -5.91 5.69 -5.83
N SER A 10 -5.00 4.72 -5.92
CA SER A 10 -3.85 4.75 -6.85
C SER A 10 -4.35 4.71 -8.31
N TRP A 11 -5.31 3.84 -8.61
CA TRP A 11 -5.99 3.80 -9.91
C TRP A 11 -6.71 5.11 -10.23
N ALA A 12 -7.48 5.64 -9.28
CA ALA A 12 -8.21 6.90 -9.43
C ALA A 12 -7.28 8.07 -9.76
N ALA A 13 -6.10 8.11 -9.12
CA ALA A 13 -5.07 9.08 -9.44
C ALA A 13 -4.61 8.94 -10.90
N LEU A 14 -4.16 7.75 -11.30
CA LEU A 14 -3.60 7.52 -12.64
C LEU A 14 -4.60 7.70 -13.79
N ILE A 15 -5.89 7.52 -13.57
CA ILE A 15 -6.92 7.81 -14.59
C ILE A 15 -7.39 9.27 -14.58
N GLY A 16 -6.85 10.12 -13.68
CA GLY A 16 -7.09 11.56 -13.65
C GLY A 16 -8.35 11.97 -12.90
N LEU A 17 -8.84 11.16 -11.96
CA LEU A 17 -9.90 11.59 -11.03
C LEU A 17 -9.36 12.50 -9.91
N SER A 18 -8.04 12.57 -9.74
CA SER A 18 -7.36 13.49 -8.83
C SER A 18 -6.92 14.77 -9.54
N GLU A 19 -6.65 15.82 -8.74
CA GLU A 19 -6.04 17.09 -9.17
C GLU A 19 -6.72 17.76 -10.37
N GLY A 20 -8.04 17.63 -10.51
CA GLY A 20 -8.77 18.21 -11.64
C GLY A 20 -8.33 17.66 -13.01
N GLY A 21 -7.73 16.46 -13.05
CA GLY A 21 -7.27 15.81 -14.27
C GLY A 21 -5.76 15.82 -14.51
N SER A 22 -4.96 16.58 -13.73
CA SER A 22 -3.50 16.58 -13.90
C SER A 22 -2.82 15.32 -13.36
N GLY A 23 -3.49 14.57 -12.48
CA GLY A 23 -2.98 13.30 -11.92
C GLY A 23 -2.89 12.14 -12.93
N ARG A 24 -3.34 12.36 -14.17
CA ARG A 24 -3.41 11.33 -15.21
C ARG A 24 -2.03 10.80 -15.59
N PHE A 25 -1.95 9.50 -15.88
CA PHE A 25 -0.71 8.78 -16.13
C PHE A 25 0.21 9.44 -17.15
N ASP A 26 -0.35 10.04 -18.22
CA ASP A 26 0.40 10.70 -19.28
C ASP A 26 1.02 12.04 -18.86
N LEU A 27 0.40 12.74 -17.90
CA LEU A 27 0.76 14.10 -17.48
C LEU A 27 1.68 14.13 -16.25
N VAL A 28 1.57 13.15 -15.37
CA VAL A 28 2.38 13.10 -14.14
C VAL A 28 3.85 12.81 -14.42
N HIS A 29 4.70 13.34 -13.55
CA HIS A 29 6.14 13.06 -13.53
C HIS A 29 6.44 11.57 -13.45
N ALA A 30 7.59 11.15 -14.01
CA ALA A 30 7.98 9.76 -14.11
C ALA A 30 8.05 9.04 -12.75
N ASP A 31 8.48 9.74 -11.69
CA ASP A 31 8.60 9.17 -10.34
C ASP A 31 7.23 8.81 -9.76
N VAL A 32 6.27 9.74 -9.86
CA VAL A 32 4.88 9.54 -9.41
C VAL A 32 4.23 8.42 -10.24
N ARG A 33 4.42 8.46 -11.55
CA ARG A 33 3.92 7.45 -12.49
C ARG A 33 4.39 6.04 -12.10
N PHE A 34 5.68 5.89 -11.78
CA PHE A 34 6.26 4.62 -11.39
C PHE A 34 5.69 4.13 -10.06
N VAL A 35 5.72 4.97 -9.01
CA VAL A 35 5.25 4.59 -7.67
C VAL A 35 3.76 4.23 -7.70
N GLU A 36 2.91 5.08 -8.26
CA GLU A 36 1.46 4.84 -8.32
C GLU A 36 1.12 3.61 -9.16
N ALA A 37 1.84 3.35 -10.26
CA ALA A 37 1.64 2.15 -11.07
C ALA A 37 2.02 0.87 -10.30
N VAL A 38 3.14 0.90 -9.57
CA VAL A 38 3.57 -0.20 -8.72
C VAL A 38 2.55 -0.47 -7.61
N LEU A 39 2.10 0.57 -6.89
CA LEU A 39 1.12 0.44 -5.81
C LEU A 39 -0.25 -0.05 -6.32
N SER A 40 -0.67 0.43 -7.50
CA SER A 40 -1.89 0.01 -8.20
C SER A 40 -1.95 -1.48 -8.51
N VAL A 41 -0.80 -2.16 -8.60
CA VAL A 41 -0.70 -3.61 -8.82
C VAL A 41 -0.41 -4.35 -7.52
N LEU A 42 0.50 -3.85 -6.69
CA LEU A 42 0.88 -4.53 -5.44
C LEU A 42 -0.29 -4.65 -4.47
N TYR A 43 -1.07 -3.59 -4.28
CA TYR A 43 -2.14 -3.59 -3.29
C TYR A 43 -3.35 -4.49 -3.58
N PRO A 44 -3.90 -4.59 -4.81
CA PRO A 44 -4.97 -5.55 -5.06
C PRO A 44 -4.48 -7.00 -4.95
N VAL A 45 -3.25 -7.27 -5.40
CA VAL A 45 -2.64 -8.60 -5.31
C VAL A 45 -2.43 -8.95 -3.83
N ALA A 46 -1.78 -8.09 -3.06
CA ALA A 46 -1.60 -8.26 -1.61
C ALA A 46 -2.94 -8.46 -0.87
N ALA A 47 -3.97 -7.67 -1.19
CA ALA A 47 -5.29 -7.81 -0.61
C ALA A 47 -5.91 -9.18 -0.89
N ALA A 48 -5.81 -9.67 -2.13
CA ALA A 48 -6.29 -11.00 -2.51
C ALA A 48 -5.51 -12.11 -1.78
N GLY A 49 -4.18 -12.01 -1.72
CA GLY A 49 -3.34 -12.97 -1.02
C GLY A 49 -3.67 -13.08 0.47
N LEU A 50 -3.87 -11.94 1.14
CA LEU A 50 -4.30 -11.89 2.53
C LEU A 50 -5.72 -12.43 2.73
N TRP A 51 -6.64 -12.16 1.79
CA TRP A 51 -8.01 -12.67 1.84
C TRP A 51 -8.08 -14.19 1.75
N PHE A 52 -7.29 -14.79 0.86
CA PHE A 52 -7.21 -16.23 0.68
C PHE A 52 -6.30 -16.93 1.71
N GLY A 53 -5.67 -16.18 2.62
CA GLY A 53 -4.77 -16.73 3.65
C GLY A 53 -3.44 -17.26 3.11
N VAL A 54 -2.99 -16.78 1.94
CA VAL A 54 -1.73 -17.22 1.31
C VAL A 54 -0.57 -16.33 1.76
N GLY A 55 0.55 -16.95 2.13
CA GLY A 55 1.67 -16.24 2.76
C GLY A 55 2.30 -15.10 1.93
N TRP A 56 2.20 -15.15 0.60
CA TRP A 56 2.73 -14.09 -0.26
C TRP A 56 1.97 -12.76 -0.11
N GLY A 57 0.71 -12.78 0.35
CA GLY A 57 -0.09 -11.57 0.55
C GLY A 57 0.54 -10.61 1.55
N PHE A 58 1.09 -11.15 2.65
CA PHE A 58 1.80 -10.35 3.64
C PHE A 58 3.10 -9.76 3.09
N VAL A 59 3.86 -10.54 2.31
CA VAL A 59 5.12 -10.08 1.69
C VAL A 59 4.87 -8.90 0.75
N LEU A 60 3.88 -9.01 -0.13
CA LEU A 60 3.53 -7.92 -1.05
C LEU A 60 2.93 -6.71 -0.34
N TRP A 61 2.20 -6.91 0.76
CA TRP A 61 1.73 -5.82 1.58
C TRP A 61 2.89 -5.03 2.19
N VAL A 62 3.87 -5.71 2.80
CA VAL A 62 5.05 -5.07 3.37
C VAL A 62 5.85 -4.32 2.29
N LEU A 63 6.01 -4.92 1.10
CA LEU A 63 6.69 -4.26 -0.01
C LEU A 63 5.96 -2.99 -0.46
N GLY A 64 4.65 -3.06 -0.68
CA GLY A 64 3.83 -1.90 -1.05
C GLY A 64 3.85 -0.81 0.03
N ALA A 65 3.76 -1.21 1.30
CA ALA A 65 3.87 -0.31 2.45
C ALA A 65 5.23 0.41 2.47
N ALA A 66 6.33 -0.32 2.26
CA ALA A 66 7.67 0.26 2.23
C ALA A 66 7.81 1.28 1.09
N VAL A 67 7.30 0.97 -0.11
CA VAL A 67 7.28 1.91 -1.24
C VAL A 67 6.45 3.15 -0.90
N GLN A 68 5.23 2.98 -0.40
CA GLN A 68 4.34 4.11 -0.12
C GLN A 68 4.84 4.99 1.03
N ILE A 69 5.30 4.38 2.12
CA ILE A 69 5.89 5.11 3.26
C ILE A 69 7.16 5.81 2.81
N GLY A 70 8.03 5.15 2.04
CA GLY A 70 9.24 5.77 1.51
C GLY A 70 8.95 6.97 0.63
N ALA A 71 7.96 6.86 -0.27
CA ALA A 71 7.55 7.97 -1.14
C ALA A 71 7.11 9.20 -0.34
N HIS A 72 6.20 9.03 0.62
CA HIS A 72 5.64 10.15 1.39
C HIS A 72 6.60 10.69 2.47
N SER A 73 7.46 9.85 3.05
CA SER A 73 8.38 10.28 4.12
C SER A 73 9.73 10.79 3.62
N ALA A 74 10.29 10.19 2.57
CA ALA A 74 11.58 10.62 2.01
C ALA A 74 11.43 11.72 0.95
N TYR A 75 10.31 11.74 0.23
CA TYR A 75 10.04 12.71 -0.86
C TYR A 75 8.69 13.43 -0.69
N PRO A 76 8.39 14.04 0.48
CA PRO A 76 7.10 14.70 0.73
C PRO A 76 6.82 15.88 -0.21
N HIS A 77 7.86 16.49 -0.79
CA HIS A 77 7.71 17.56 -1.77
C HIS A 77 7.16 17.09 -3.13
N ILE A 78 7.23 15.79 -3.43
CA ILE A 78 6.72 15.18 -4.67
C ILE A 78 5.38 14.50 -4.40
N PHE A 79 5.29 13.72 -3.31
CA PHE A 79 4.14 12.85 -3.04
C PHE A 79 3.15 13.43 -2.03
N GLY A 80 3.48 14.57 -1.41
CA GLY A 80 2.75 15.08 -0.27
C GLY A 80 3.11 14.34 1.01
N ASP A 81 2.90 15.01 2.15
CA ASP A 81 3.10 14.40 3.45
C ASP A 81 1.85 13.62 3.88
N ALA A 82 2.05 12.38 4.34
CA ALA A 82 0.96 11.48 4.74
C ALA A 82 1.32 10.59 5.95
N PRO A 83 1.64 11.17 7.11
CA PRO A 83 2.09 10.41 8.28
C PRO A 83 1.00 9.46 8.80
N GLY A 84 -0.28 9.81 8.61
CA GLY A 84 -1.42 8.96 8.97
C GLY A 84 -1.47 7.64 8.19
N LEU A 85 -1.10 7.65 6.91
CA LEU A 85 -1.03 6.43 6.10
C LEU A 85 0.09 5.51 6.61
N ALA A 86 1.26 6.07 6.92
CA ALA A 86 2.37 5.30 7.48
C ALA A 86 2.00 4.68 8.85
N ALA A 87 1.39 5.46 9.73
CA ALA A 87 0.90 4.97 11.03
C ALA A 87 -0.09 3.82 10.87
N LEU A 88 -1.00 3.90 9.91
CA LEU A 88 -2.00 2.86 9.66
C LEU A 88 -1.37 1.57 9.13
N HIS A 89 -0.39 1.65 8.23
CA HIS A 89 0.39 0.48 7.80
C HIS A 89 1.09 -0.20 8.98
N ILE A 90 1.82 0.56 9.79
CA ILE A 90 2.57 0.04 10.94
C ILE A 90 1.64 -0.63 11.94
N LEU A 91 0.51 0.03 12.27
CA LEU A 91 -0.47 -0.50 13.21
C LEU A 91 -1.11 -1.80 12.72
N LEU A 92 -1.56 -1.84 11.47
CA LEU A 92 -2.22 -3.02 10.92
C LEU A 92 -1.25 -4.19 10.72
N ILE A 93 -0.02 -3.92 10.26
CA ILE A 93 1.03 -4.94 10.16
C ILE A 93 1.38 -5.46 11.56
N GLY A 94 1.51 -4.57 12.54
CA GLY A 94 1.76 -4.91 13.94
C GLY A 94 0.68 -5.84 14.50
N PHE A 95 -0.59 -5.54 14.27
CA PHE A 95 -1.69 -6.45 14.65
C PHE A 95 -1.60 -7.79 13.93
N TYR A 96 -1.41 -7.80 12.61
CA TYR A 96 -1.29 -9.03 11.85
C TYR A 96 -0.18 -9.94 12.39
N VAL A 97 1.03 -9.39 12.60
CA VAL A 97 2.17 -10.13 13.14
C VAL A 97 1.88 -10.61 14.57
N SER A 98 1.24 -9.79 15.40
CA SER A 98 0.89 -10.17 16.78
C SER A 98 -0.06 -11.37 16.81
N PHE A 99 -1.10 -11.37 15.98
CA PHE A 99 -2.02 -12.50 15.83
C PHE A 99 -1.31 -13.73 15.27
N TRP A 100 -0.46 -13.55 14.26
CA TRP A 100 0.30 -14.66 13.68
C TRP A 100 1.23 -15.33 14.71
N VAL A 101 1.97 -14.54 15.50
CA VAL A 101 2.83 -15.05 16.58
C VAL A 101 2.00 -15.75 17.65
N TYR A 102 0.86 -15.18 18.06
CA TYR A 102 -0.03 -15.79 19.04
C TYR A 102 -0.56 -17.15 18.57
N LEU A 103 -1.01 -17.24 17.31
CA LEU A 103 -1.47 -18.50 16.72
C LEU A 103 -0.33 -19.52 16.58
N ALA A 104 0.86 -19.08 16.20
CA ALA A 104 2.04 -19.94 16.12
C ALA A 104 2.40 -20.53 17.49
N PHE A 105 2.27 -19.74 18.57
CA PHE A 105 2.50 -20.21 19.93
C PHE A 105 1.47 -21.23 20.39
N ILE A 106 0.17 -21.00 20.12
CA ILE A 106 -0.88 -21.98 20.44
C ILE A 106 -0.65 -23.30 19.69
N ARG A 107 -0.26 -23.23 18.42
CA ARG A 107 -0.08 -24.44 17.60
C ARG A 107 1.11 -25.31 18.03
N GLN A 108 2.04 -24.76 18.82
CA GLN A 108 3.22 -25.47 19.34
C GLN A 108 2.94 -26.14 20.71
N ARG A 109 1.77 -25.91 21.32
CA ARG A 109 1.32 -26.59 22.53
C ARG A 109 0.35 -27.71 22.21
#